data_AF-A0A8X6PIM7-F1
#
_entry.id   AF-A0A8X6PIM7-F1
#
_cell.length_a   1.000
_cell.length_b   1.000
_cell.length_c   1.000
_cell.angle_alpha   90.00
_cell.angle_beta   90.00
_cell.angle_gamma   90.00
#
_symmetry.space_group_name_H-M   'P 1'
#
loop_
_entity.id
_entity.type
_entity.pdbx_description
1 polymer ?
#
loop_
_entity_poly.entity_id
_entity_poly.type
_entity_poly.pdbx_seq_one_letter_code
_entity_poly.pdbx_strand_id
1 'polypeptide(L)'
;MDVTQLKTQRKSLRTSFTDCVNKIDAELTKEIPDVKQLSILKSQIGDKFLRLETLQIEITDLIFKGDDAENVYKEDFHSPEIYRDQYHELKTKIENIMDKPTGLPETRVREKRTFKLRKIELKRFNGDAKEYLPNSKAARVT
;
A
#
# COMPACT_ATOMS: atom_id res chain seq x y z
N MET A 1 13.94 -14.85 -27.62
CA MET A 1 15.10 -14.59 -26.75
C MET A 1 15.34 -15.81 -25.89
N ASP A 2 16.59 -16.06 -25.52
CA ASP A 2 16.92 -17.13 -24.56
C ASP A 2 16.86 -16.61 -23.11
N VAL A 3 16.63 -17.50 -22.14
CA VAL A 3 16.53 -17.19 -20.70
C VAL A 3 17.77 -16.45 -20.21
N THR A 4 18.97 -16.82 -20.70
CA THR A 4 20.22 -16.16 -20.29
C THR A 4 20.26 -14.70 -20.70
N GLN A 5 19.79 -14.37 -21.91
CA GLN A 5 19.71 -13.01 -22.42
C GLN A 5 18.73 -12.17 -21.60
N LEU A 6 17.54 -12.71 -21.31
CA LEU A 6 16.54 -12.03 -20.48
C LEU A 6 17.06 -11.81 -19.05
N LYS A 7 17.77 -12.78 -18.46
CA LYS A 7 18.40 -12.62 -17.14
C LYS A 7 19.47 -11.51 -17.13
N THR A 8 20.24 -11.35 -18.20
CA THR A 8 21.20 -10.23 -18.35
C THR A 8 20.47 -8.89 -18.46
N GLN A 9 19.41 -8.80 -19.27
CA GLN A 9 18.58 -7.59 -19.34
C GLN A 9 17.98 -7.24 -17.97
N ARG A 10 17.47 -8.24 -17.25
CA ARG A 10 16.90 -8.08 -15.91
C ARG A 10 17.92 -7.51 -14.94
N LYS A 11 19.17 -7.97 -14.99
CA LYS A 11 20.27 -7.41 -14.17
C LYS A 11 20.47 -5.92 -14.43
N SER A 12 20.49 -5.51 -15.70
CA SER A 12 20.64 -4.09 -16.06
C SER A 12 19.45 -3.22 -15.57
N LEU A 13 18.23 -3.73 -15.69
CA LEU A 13 17.03 -3.05 -15.21
C LEU A 13 17.01 -2.93 -13.69
N ARG A 14 17.44 -3.98 -12.97
CA ARG A 14 17.59 -3.97 -11.51
C ARG A 14 18.55 -2.89 -11.05
N THR A 15 19.71 -2.74 -11.69
CA THR A 15 20.64 -1.64 -11.39
C THR A 15 19.96 -0.29 -11.57
N SER A 16 19.29 -0.06 -12.70
CA SER A 16 18.59 1.21 -12.94
C SER A 16 17.42 1.45 -11.97
N PHE A 17 16.74 0.39 -11.53
CA PHE A 17 15.71 0.45 -10.48
C PHE A 17 16.33 0.88 -9.15
N THR A 18 17.41 0.23 -8.71
CA THR A 18 18.13 0.57 -7.48
C THR A 18 18.66 2.00 -7.50
N ASP A 19 19.18 2.48 -8.63
CA ASP A 19 19.59 3.88 -8.77
C ASP A 19 18.42 4.86 -8.58
N CYS A 20 17.23 4.48 -9.04
CA CYS A 20 16.02 5.27 -8.86
C CYS A 20 15.52 5.21 -7.40
N VAL A 21 15.62 4.06 -6.74
CA VAL A 21 15.36 3.90 -5.29
C VAL A 21 16.26 4.84 -4.50
N ASN A 22 17.57 4.82 -4.75
CA ASN A 22 18.53 5.68 -4.06
C ASN A 22 18.21 7.18 -4.22
N LYS A 23 17.74 7.59 -5.40
CA LYS A 23 17.30 8.98 -5.64
C LYS A 23 16.04 9.33 -4.85
N ILE A 24 15.09 8.38 -4.75
CA ILE A 24 13.89 8.56 -3.94
C ILE A 24 14.28 8.67 -2.47
N ASP A 25 15.10 7.76 -1.95
CA ASP A 25 15.54 7.80 -0.55
C ASP A 25 16.32 9.09 -0.22
N ALA A 26 17.17 9.57 -1.15
CA ALA A 26 17.85 10.86 -1.01
C ALA A 26 16.88 12.05 -0.98
N GLU A 27 15.76 11.97 -1.70
CA GLU A 27 14.71 13.00 -1.65
C GLU A 27 13.89 12.92 -0.36
N LEU A 28 13.56 11.72 0.09
CA LEU A 28 12.77 11.45 1.30
C LEU A 28 13.51 11.81 2.59
N THR A 29 14.85 11.83 2.57
CA THR A 29 15.70 12.19 3.71
C THR A 29 15.89 13.69 3.88
N LYS A 30 15.45 14.51 2.92
CA LYS A 30 15.49 15.98 3.05
C LYS A 30 14.49 16.45 4.09
N GLU A 31 14.84 17.54 4.79
CA GLU A 31 13.95 18.20 5.76
C GLU A 31 12.64 18.66 5.11
N ILE A 32 12.71 19.14 3.86
CA ILE A 32 11.56 19.52 3.05
C ILE A 32 11.70 18.79 1.70
N PRO A 33 11.04 17.64 1.51
CA PRO A 33 11.06 16.91 0.24
C PRO A 33 10.39 17.71 -0.88
N ASP A 34 11.00 17.74 -2.08
CA ASP A 34 10.38 18.35 -3.25
C ASP A 34 9.29 17.43 -3.80
N VAL A 35 8.02 17.82 -3.59
CA VAL A 35 6.84 17.07 -4.03
C VAL A 35 6.80 16.88 -5.55
N LYS A 36 7.25 17.86 -6.34
CA LYS A 36 7.27 17.74 -7.81
C LYS A 36 8.32 16.71 -8.23
N GLN A 37 9.50 16.77 -7.62
CA GLN A 37 10.57 15.81 -7.88
C GLN A 37 10.16 14.39 -7.45
N LEU A 38 9.53 14.24 -6.28
CA LEU A 38 8.98 12.96 -5.81
C LEU A 38 7.93 12.40 -6.77
N SER A 39 7.05 13.23 -7.33
CA SER A 39 6.06 12.79 -8.33
C SER A 39 6.71 12.26 -9.61
N ILE A 40 7.76 12.94 -10.09
CA ILE A 40 8.55 12.47 -11.25
C ILE A 40 9.23 11.13 -10.93
N LEU A 41 9.91 11.05 -9.80
CA LEU A 41 10.60 9.82 -9.36
C LEU A 41 9.62 8.66 -9.13
N LYS A 42 8.42 8.93 -8.60
CA LYS A 42 7.33 7.94 -8.45
C LYS A 42 6.91 7.35 -9.79
N SER A 43 6.79 8.19 -10.82
CA SER A 43 6.45 7.73 -12.17
C SER A 43 7.59 6.89 -12.76
N GLN A 44 8.83 7.36 -12.62
CA GLN A 44 10.02 6.66 -13.13
C GLN A 44 10.22 5.28 -12.48
N ILE A 45 10.05 5.16 -11.16
CA ILE A 45 10.17 3.86 -10.48
C ILE A 45 9.02 2.92 -10.86
N GLY A 46 7.81 3.46 -11.07
CA GLY A 46 6.67 2.71 -11.60
C GLY A 46 6.93 2.10 -12.97
N ASP A 47 7.46 2.90 -13.91
CA ASP A 47 7.81 2.42 -15.25
C ASP A 47 8.89 1.32 -15.20
N LYS A 48 9.91 1.50 -14.36
CA LYS A 48 10.99 0.50 -14.19
C LYS A 48 10.45 -0.78 -13.57
N PHE A 49 9.57 -0.68 -12.59
CA PHE A 49 8.90 -1.82 -11.96
C PHE A 49 8.08 -2.60 -12.97
N LEU A 50 7.24 -1.94 -13.78
CA LEU A 50 6.46 -2.59 -14.83
C LEU A 50 7.33 -3.34 -15.86
N ARG A 51 8.47 -2.76 -16.23
CA ARG A 51 9.43 -3.42 -17.12
C ARG A 51 10.06 -4.66 -16.48
N LEU A 52 10.38 -4.61 -15.18
CA LEU A 52 10.89 -5.77 -14.44
C LEU A 52 9.84 -6.88 -14.35
N GLU A 53 8.58 -6.54 -14.09
CA GLU A 53 7.46 -7.49 -14.04
C GLU A 53 7.23 -8.17 -15.39
N THR A 54 7.18 -7.38 -16.46
CA THR A 54 7.01 -7.90 -17.83
C THR A 54 8.14 -8.87 -18.18
N LEU A 55 9.39 -8.47 -17.91
CA LEU A 55 10.55 -9.31 -18.18
C LEU A 55 10.57 -10.57 -17.30
N GLN A 56 10.09 -10.48 -16.05
CA GLN A 56 9.98 -11.63 -15.17
C GLN A 56 8.96 -12.66 -15.69
N ILE A 57 7.81 -12.20 -16.20
CA ILE A 57 6.81 -13.07 -16.83
C ILE A 57 7.44 -13.81 -18.01
N GLU A 58 8.15 -13.11 -18.90
CA GLU A 58 8.83 -13.74 -20.05
C GLU A 58 9.88 -14.78 -19.61
N ILE A 59 10.65 -14.48 -18.56
CA ILE A 59 11.62 -15.44 -17.99
C ILE A 59 10.91 -16.67 -17.45
N THR A 60 9.84 -16.48 -16.66
CA THR A 60 9.07 -17.57 -16.07
C THR A 60 8.43 -18.45 -17.15
N ASP A 61 7.85 -17.86 -18.20
CA ASP A 61 7.26 -18.60 -19.32
C ASP A 61 8.29 -19.44 -20.09
N LEU A 62 9.55 -18.98 -20.18
CA LEU A 62 10.62 -19.75 -20.79
C LEU A 62 11.15 -20.84 -19.85
N ILE A 63 11.25 -20.58 -18.54
CA ILE A 63 11.65 -21.61 -17.55
C ILE A 63 10.70 -22.80 -17.59
N PHE A 64 9.38 -22.55 -17.68
CA PHE A 64 8.38 -23.62 -17.75
C PHE A 64 8.40 -24.44 -19.05
N LYS A 65 9.20 -24.06 -20.05
CA LYS A 65 9.41 -24.85 -21.28
C LYS A 65 10.62 -25.79 -21.17
N GLY A 66 11.40 -25.73 -20.10
CA GLY A 66 12.57 -26.58 -19.89
C GLY A 66 12.28 -27.83 -19.06
N ASP A 67 13.15 -28.83 -19.18
CA ASP A 67 13.00 -30.13 -18.51
C ASP A 67 13.14 -30.07 -16.97
N ASP A 68 13.84 -29.06 -16.43
CA ASP A 68 14.08 -28.85 -14.99
C ASP A 68 13.37 -27.59 -14.47
N ALA A 69 12.14 -27.36 -14.93
CA ALA A 69 11.39 -26.13 -14.65
C ALA A 69 11.19 -25.85 -13.14
N GLU A 70 10.96 -26.88 -12.33
CA GLU A 70 10.68 -26.73 -10.90
C GLU A 70 11.87 -26.15 -10.12
N ASN A 71 13.06 -26.76 -10.27
CA ASN A 71 14.25 -26.30 -9.55
C ASN A 71 14.69 -24.91 -10.03
N VAL A 72 14.71 -24.70 -11.36
CA VAL A 72 15.12 -23.41 -11.95
C VAL A 72 14.16 -22.29 -11.56
N TYR A 73 12.85 -22.55 -11.51
CA TYR A 73 11.87 -21.57 -11.05
C TYR A 73 12.06 -21.23 -9.57
N LYS A 74 12.24 -22.23 -8.71
CA LYS A 74 12.42 -22.05 -7.27
C LYS A 74 13.65 -21.19 -6.96
N GLU A 75 14.75 -21.41 -7.66
CA GLU A 75 15.96 -20.60 -7.52
C GLU A 75 15.75 -19.14 -7.98
N ASP A 76 14.99 -18.95 -9.06
CA ASP A 76 14.74 -17.62 -9.62
C ASP A 76 13.72 -16.80 -8.80
N PHE A 77 12.81 -17.47 -8.09
CA PHE A 77 11.62 -16.90 -7.45
C PHE A 77 11.90 -15.77 -6.46
N HIS A 78 12.91 -15.90 -5.62
CA HIS A 78 13.15 -14.92 -4.55
C HIS A 78 13.63 -13.57 -5.06
N SER A 79 14.31 -13.56 -6.21
CA SER A 79 14.99 -12.35 -6.66
C SER A 79 14.01 -11.25 -7.11
N PRO A 80 12.94 -11.52 -7.87
CA PRO A 80 11.88 -10.54 -8.18
C PRO A 80 11.11 -10.03 -6.96
N GLU A 81 10.82 -10.89 -5.99
CA GLU A 81 10.00 -10.54 -4.82
C GLU A 81 10.64 -9.40 -4.00
N ILE A 82 11.96 -9.40 -3.86
CA ILE A 82 12.70 -8.31 -3.19
C ILE A 82 12.38 -6.93 -3.82
N TYR A 83 12.30 -6.87 -5.16
CA TYR A 83 12.03 -5.60 -5.86
C TYR A 83 10.56 -5.22 -5.81
N ARG A 84 9.64 -6.20 -5.76
CA ARG A 84 8.20 -5.97 -5.55
C ARG A 84 7.94 -5.35 -4.19
N ASP A 85 8.51 -5.94 -3.14
CA ASP A 85 8.38 -5.43 -1.78
C ASP A 85 8.94 -4.00 -1.68
N GLN A 86 10.14 -3.78 -2.21
CA GLN A 86 10.76 -2.45 -2.25
C GLN A 86 9.90 -1.42 -3.00
N TYR A 87 9.35 -1.78 -4.15
CA TYR A 87 8.47 -0.90 -4.92
C TYR A 87 7.23 -0.51 -4.11
N HIS A 88 6.55 -1.48 -3.52
CA HIS A 88 5.33 -1.23 -2.74
C HIS A 88 5.59 -0.40 -1.49
N GLU A 89 6.70 -0.66 -0.80
CA GLU A 89 7.13 0.13 0.35
C GLU A 89 7.38 1.60 -0.04
N LEU A 90 8.18 1.84 -1.09
CA LEU A 90 8.50 3.18 -1.56
C LEU A 90 7.27 3.92 -2.08
N LYS A 91 6.43 3.24 -2.86
CA LYS A 91 5.17 3.81 -3.37
C LYS A 91 4.30 4.31 -2.23
N THR A 92 4.13 3.48 -1.19
CA THR A 92 3.36 3.83 0.00
C THR A 92 3.98 5.01 0.76
N LYS A 93 5.31 5.05 0.92
CA LYS A 93 6.01 6.19 1.54
C LYS A 93 5.79 7.49 0.78
N ILE A 94 5.90 7.47 -0.54
CA ILE A 94 5.69 8.66 -1.39
C ILE A 94 4.24 9.13 -1.30
N GLU A 95 3.26 8.22 -1.43
CA GLU A 95 1.83 8.54 -1.34
C GLU A 95 1.49 9.20 -0.01
N ASN A 96 1.99 8.65 1.10
CA ASN A 96 1.80 9.24 2.43
C ASN A 96 2.36 10.67 2.56
N ILE A 97 3.41 11.04 1.83
CA ILE A 97 3.95 12.40 1.84
C ILE A 97 3.12 13.32 0.96
N MET A 98 2.69 12.84 -0.21
CA MET A 98 1.87 13.61 -1.15
C MET A 98 0.47 13.89 -0.61
N ASP A 99 -0.10 12.96 0.14
CA ASP A 99 -1.46 13.06 0.70
C ASP A 99 -1.52 13.83 2.02
N LYS A 100 -0.38 14.17 2.63
CA LYS A 100 -0.36 15.02 3.82
C LYS A 100 -0.79 16.43 3.43
N PRO A 101 -1.89 16.98 4.00
CA PRO A 101 -2.23 18.38 3.79
C PRO A 101 -1.09 19.24 4.34
N THR A 102 -0.53 20.09 3.49
CA THR A 102 0.66 20.93 3.75
C THR A 102 0.41 22.08 4.74
N GLY A 103 -0.35 21.84 5.83
CA GLY A 103 -0.87 22.92 6.68
C GLY A 103 -1.12 22.58 8.16
N LEU A 104 -0.56 21.49 8.71
CA LEU A 104 -0.59 21.26 10.15
C LEU A 104 0.82 20.94 10.66
N PRO A 105 1.37 21.71 11.62
CA PRO A 105 2.67 21.42 12.19
C PRO A 105 2.62 20.05 12.87
N GLU A 106 3.71 19.30 12.71
CA GLU A 106 3.93 18.02 13.34
C GLU A 106 3.84 18.14 14.86
N THR A 107 2.65 17.89 15.38
CA THR A 107 2.44 17.49 16.77
C THR A 107 1.69 16.19 16.76
N ARG A 108 2.38 15.12 16.35
CA ARG A 108 2.04 13.75 16.82
C ARG A 108 2.49 13.59 18.27
N VAL A 109 2.12 14.51 19.16
CA VAL A 109 1.96 14.14 20.55
C VAL A 109 0.62 13.42 20.58
N ARG A 110 0.66 12.10 20.81
CA ARG A 110 -0.53 11.34 21.18
C ARG A 110 -0.92 11.80 22.59
N GLU A 111 -1.41 13.02 22.71
CA GLU A 111 -2.09 13.45 23.91
C GLU A 111 -3.24 12.47 24.08
N LYS A 112 -3.24 11.76 25.21
CA LYS A 112 -4.36 10.96 25.66
C LYS A 112 -5.53 11.92 25.85
N ARG A 113 -6.20 12.28 24.75
CA ARG A 113 -7.43 13.05 24.77
C ARG A 113 -8.45 12.18 25.49
N THR A 114 -8.69 12.51 26.74
CA THR A 114 -9.78 11.91 27.52
C THR A 114 -11.06 12.54 26.98
N PHE A 115 -11.73 11.82 26.08
CA PHE A 115 -13.07 12.21 25.68
C PHE A 115 -13.98 12.02 26.89
N LYS A 116 -14.33 13.12 27.56
CA LYS A 116 -15.36 13.08 28.60
C LYS A 116 -16.69 12.77 27.92
N LEU A 117 -17.13 11.51 28.03
CA LEU A 117 -18.48 11.13 27.64
C LEU A 117 -19.46 11.89 28.53
N ARG A 118 -20.48 12.51 27.92
CA ARG A 118 -21.62 13.03 28.70
C ARG A 118 -22.27 11.83 29.40
N LYS A 119 -22.65 12.00 30.67
CA LYS A 119 -23.43 10.97 31.38
C LYS A 119 -24.73 10.75 30.62
N ILE A 120 -24.90 9.55 30.07
CA ILE A 120 -26.17 9.10 29.51
C ILE A 120 -26.95 8.53 30.70
N GLU A 121 -28.04 9.19 31.09
CA GLU A 121 -28.97 8.65 32.07
C GLU A 121 -29.99 7.78 31.35
N LEU A 122 -29.80 6.46 31.41
CA LEU A 122 -30.81 5.51 30.95
C LEU A 122 -31.99 5.56 31.93
N LYS A 123 -33.19 5.88 31.42
CA LYS A 123 -34.44 5.74 32.19
C LYS A 123 -34.53 4.27 32.64
N ARG A 124 -34.64 4.04 33.95
CA ARG A 124 -34.75 2.67 34.48
C ARG A 124 -36.00 2.01 33.93
N PHE A 125 -35.83 0.83 33.35
CA PHE A 125 -36.94 -0.02 32.93
C PHE A 125 -37.65 -0.53 34.20
N ASN A 126 -38.92 -0.15 34.37
CA ASN A 126 -39.76 -0.53 35.50
C ASN A 126 -40.48 -1.88 35.29
N GLY A 127 -40.18 -2.59 34.19
CA GLY A 127 -40.82 -3.87 33.89
C GLY A 127 -42.12 -3.77 33.09
N ASP A 128 -42.66 -2.56 32.89
CA ASP A 128 -43.88 -2.38 32.09
C ASP A 128 -43.54 -2.24 30.60
N ALA A 129 -43.78 -3.31 29.86
CA ALA A 129 -43.57 -3.35 28.41
C ALA A 129 -44.42 -2.32 27.65
N LYS A 130 -45.53 -1.81 28.23
CA LYS A 130 -46.39 -0.81 27.59
C LYS A 130 -45.75 0.57 27.49
N GLU A 131 -44.76 0.89 28.33
CA GLU A 131 -44.05 2.19 28.26
C GLU A 131 -43.08 2.27 27.07
N TYR A 132 -42.74 1.14 26.45
CA TYR A 132 -41.73 1.03 25.41
C TYR A 132 -42.26 0.46 24.09
N LEU A 133 -43.54 0.07 24.06
CA LEU A 133 -44.24 -0.33 22.84
C LEU A 133 -45.02 0.88 22.31
N PRO A 134 -44.82 1.29 21.04
CA PRO A 134 -45.66 2.30 20.43
C PRO A 134 -47.11 1.78 20.42
N ASN A 135 -48.00 2.47 21.15
CA ASN A 135 -49.41 2.11 21.27
C ASN A 135 -50.03 1.94 19.88
N SER A 136 -50.22 0.70 19.43
CA SER A 136 -51.05 0.41 18.27
C SER A 136 -52.50 0.58 18.69
N LYS A 137 -53.07 1.74 18.37
CA LYS A 137 -54.52 1.94 18.46
C LYS A 137 -55.19 1.04 17.42
N ALA A 138 -55.69 -0.11 17.84
CA ALA A 138 -56.66 -0.87 17.05
C ALA A 138 -58.00 -0.14 17.10
N ALA A 139 -58.38 0.47 15.98
CA ALA A 139 -59.72 1.01 15.76
C ALA A 139 -60.74 -0.13 15.63
N ARG A 140 -61.86 -0.02 16.36
CA ARG A 140 -63.18 -0.63 16.11
C ARG A 140 -64.18 0.36 16.72
N VAL A 141 -64.95 1.17 15.97
CA VAL A 141 -66.14 0.82 15.15
C VAL A 141 -66.96 -0.21 15.94
N THR A 142 -68.04 0.14 16.64
CA THR A 142 -69.20 0.98 16.28
C THR A 142 -69.84 1.49 17.57
#